data_AF-A0A7W1IGF8-F1
#
_entry.id   AF-A0A7W1IGF8-F1
#
_cell.length_a   1.000
_cell.length_b   1.000
_cell.length_c   1.000
_cell.angle_alpha   90.00
_cell.angle_beta   90.00
_cell.angle_gamma   90.00
#
_symmetry.space_group_name_H-M   'P 1'
#
loop_
_entity.id
_entity.type
_entity.pdbx_description
1 polymer ?
#
loop_
_entity_poly.entity_id
_entity_poly.type
_entity_poly.pdbx_seq_one_letter_code
_entity_poly.pdbx_strand_id
1 'polypeptide(L)'
;MKKVSIITINLNNAEGLERTIKSVAAQVTGDFEFIIVDGASSDNSANVIEKWLNVITSYVSEKDSGIYEAMNKGIKMSCGEYLLFLNSGDYLAGAHVLESVIPLLDTEDVIGGKIIKLVDGKEHIIDSPPAITIDWFLDVSLHHQATFVRRSLFEAHGYYNETYRLGGDYEFFVRTLLKERGTYKNIPKVVCYFPADGISNQQKWLKINSEEKERTWNMHFGKTVRETIEAYGALRSSREMKWGRRIMKRLSFLKK
;
A
#
# COMPACT_ATOMS: atom_id res chain seq x y z
N MET A 1 17.53 12.89 -10.57
CA MET A 1 16.75 12.32 -9.46
C MET A 1 15.89 11.22 -10.05
N LYS A 2 15.77 10.06 -9.41
CA LYS A 2 14.92 8.96 -9.91
C LYS A 2 13.45 9.32 -9.72
N LYS A 3 12.56 8.88 -10.61
CA LYS A 3 11.12 9.09 -10.41
C LYS A 3 10.56 8.25 -9.26
N VAL A 4 10.97 6.98 -9.18
CA VAL A 4 10.44 6.03 -8.18
C VAL A 4 11.56 5.41 -7.34
N SER A 5 11.36 5.31 -6.03
CA SER A 5 12.13 4.41 -5.16
C SER A 5 11.28 3.20 -4.83
N ILE A 6 11.75 2.02 -5.22
CA ILE A 6 11.14 0.76 -4.80
C ILE A 6 11.83 0.32 -3.51
N ILE A 7 11.05 0.08 -2.47
CA ILE A 7 11.54 -0.29 -1.15
C ILE A 7 11.02 -1.68 -0.80
N THR A 8 11.94 -2.61 -0.54
CA THR A 8 11.61 -3.97 -0.12
C THR A 8 12.07 -4.20 1.31
N ILE A 9 11.11 -4.56 2.17
CA ILE A 9 11.41 -5.05 3.52
C ILE A 9 11.49 -6.58 3.48
N ASN A 10 12.56 -7.13 4.04
CA ASN A 10 12.78 -8.56 4.11
C ASN A 10 13.14 -9.00 5.54
N LEU A 11 12.56 -10.12 5.97
CA LEU A 11 12.98 -10.81 7.18
C LEU A 11 12.69 -12.30 7.01
N ASN A 12 13.75 -13.11 6.92
CA ASN A 12 13.69 -14.57 6.78
C ASN A 12 12.79 -15.03 5.61
N ASN A 13 12.88 -14.37 4.46
CA ASN A 13 12.13 -14.74 3.26
C ASN A 13 13.01 -14.69 2.00
N ALA A 14 14.13 -15.41 1.99
CA ALA A 14 15.08 -15.42 0.88
C ALA A 14 14.44 -15.75 -0.49
N GLU A 15 13.49 -16.68 -0.52
CA GLU A 15 12.78 -17.06 -1.76
C GLU A 15 11.86 -15.94 -2.25
N GLY A 16 11.06 -15.35 -1.37
CA GLY A 16 10.24 -14.19 -1.69
C GLY A 16 11.08 -13.01 -2.14
N LEU A 17 12.23 -12.79 -1.49
CA LEU A 17 13.15 -11.71 -1.81
C LEU A 17 13.70 -11.88 -3.22
N GLU A 18 14.21 -13.07 -3.56
CA GLU A 18 14.76 -13.30 -4.90
C GLU A 18 13.69 -13.10 -5.99
N ARG A 19 12.45 -13.54 -5.75
CA ARG A 19 11.32 -13.30 -6.66
C ARG A 19 11.01 -11.81 -6.83
N THR A 20 11.01 -11.06 -5.73
CA THR A 20 10.82 -9.60 -5.71
C THR A 20 11.91 -8.93 -6.55
N ILE A 21 13.18 -9.22 -6.26
CA ILE A 21 14.34 -8.68 -6.96
C ILE A 21 14.28 -8.99 -8.46
N LYS A 22 13.98 -10.24 -8.85
CA LYS A 22 13.85 -10.63 -10.26
C LYS A 22 12.80 -9.79 -11.01
N SER A 23 11.69 -9.45 -10.37
CA SER A 23 10.64 -8.62 -10.99
C SER A 23 11.05 -7.17 -11.18
N VAL A 24 11.86 -6.63 -10.26
CA VAL A 24 12.42 -5.28 -10.34
C VAL A 24 13.54 -5.24 -11.37
N ALA A 25 14.43 -6.24 -11.37
CA ALA A 25 15.52 -6.39 -12.34
C ALA A 25 15.02 -6.52 -13.79
N ALA A 26 13.80 -7.04 -13.98
CA ALA A 26 13.18 -7.20 -15.29
C ALA A 26 12.55 -5.90 -15.84
N GLN A 27 12.50 -4.81 -15.07
CA GLN A 27 11.90 -3.56 -15.56
C GLN A 27 12.72 -2.94 -16.69
N VAL A 28 12.04 -2.52 -17.76
CA VAL A 28 12.71 -1.98 -18.97
C VAL A 28 13.18 -0.53 -18.81
N THR A 29 12.55 0.25 -17.94
CA THR A 29 12.94 1.62 -17.66
C THR A 29 13.97 1.67 -16.54
N GLY A 30 14.97 2.55 -16.63
CA GLY A 30 15.95 2.79 -15.56
C GLY A 30 15.57 3.92 -14.60
N ASP A 31 14.37 4.51 -14.72
CA ASP A 31 13.96 5.69 -13.93
C ASP A 31 13.42 5.33 -12.54
N PHE A 32 14.13 4.41 -11.88
CA PHE A 32 13.90 4.03 -10.50
C PHE A 32 15.22 3.76 -9.78
N GLU A 33 15.16 3.72 -8.45
CA GLU A 33 16.16 3.09 -7.59
C GLU A 33 15.51 1.95 -6.79
N PHE A 34 16.33 1.01 -6.33
CA PHE A 34 15.86 -0.16 -5.61
C PHE A 34 16.60 -0.31 -4.29
N ILE A 35 15.83 -0.31 -3.20
CA ILE A 35 16.33 -0.26 -1.83
C ILE A 35 15.85 -1.52 -1.09
N ILE A 36 16.76 -2.20 -0.41
CA ILE A 36 16.44 -3.36 0.42
C ILE A 36 16.77 -3.06 1.88
N VAL A 37 15.80 -3.27 2.77
CA VAL A 37 16.01 -3.26 4.22
C VAL A 37 15.77 -4.69 4.71
N ASP A 38 16.86 -5.36 5.08
CA ASP A 38 16.83 -6.70 5.65
C ASP A 38 16.91 -6.62 7.18
N GLY A 39 15.97 -7.28 7.87
CA GLY A 39 15.86 -7.28 9.33
C GLY A 39 16.89 -8.14 10.06
N ALA A 40 18.11 -8.27 9.51
CA ALA A 40 19.15 -9.23 9.89
C ALA A 40 18.65 -10.68 9.84
N SER A 41 18.20 -11.09 8.65
CA SER A 41 17.71 -12.44 8.38
C SER A 41 18.76 -13.51 8.70
N SER A 42 18.30 -14.63 9.25
CA SER A 42 19.12 -15.82 9.55
C SER A 42 19.06 -16.90 8.46
N ASP A 43 18.27 -16.68 7.42
CA ASP A 43 18.17 -17.56 6.26
C ASP A 43 19.16 -17.15 5.15
N ASN A 44 18.94 -17.60 3.91
CA ASN A 44 19.82 -17.32 2.79
C ASN A 44 19.69 -15.90 2.20
N SER A 45 18.98 -14.98 2.86
CA SER A 45 18.68 -13.64 2.32
C SER A 45 19.94 -12.81 2.03
N ALA A 46 20.97 -12.90 2.88
CA ALA A 46 22.24 -12.19 2.67
C ALA A 46 22.90 -12.60 1.34
N ASN A 47 22.98 -13.91 1.07
CA ASN A 47 23.52 -14.43 -0.20
C ASN A 47 22.68 -14.02 -1.41
N VAL A 48 21.35 -13.92 -1.25
CA VAL A 48 20.45 -13.40 -2.29
C VAL A 48 20.77 -11.93 -2.57
N ILE A 49 20.93 -11.09 -1.55
CA ILE A 49 21.30 -9.67 -1.72
C ILE A 49 22.65 -9.54 -2.44
N GLU A 50 23.67 -10.29 -1.99
CA GLU A 50 25.01 -10.26 -2.58
C GLU A 50 25.01 -10.63 -4.07
N LYS A 51 24.21 -11.64 -4.45
CA LYS A 51 24.05 -12.08 -5.85
C LYS A 51 23.49 -10.98 -6.76
N TRP A 52 22.71 -10.04 -6.23
CA TRP A 52 21.95 -9.06 -7.01
C TRP A 52 22.39 -7.60 -6.78
N LEU A 53 23.60 -7.37 -6.26
CA LEU A 53 24.14 -6.03 -6.03
C LEU A 53 24.22 -5.15 -7.30
N ASN A 54 24.22 -5.75 -8.48
CA ASN A 54 24.17 -5.02 -9.75
C ASN A 54 22.81 -4.36 -10.04
N VAL A 55 21.75 -4.79 -9.37
CA VAL A 55 20.38 -4.22 -9.49
C VAL A 55 20.03 -3.36 -8.28
N ILE A 56 20.51 -3.74 -7.11
CA ILE A 56 20.21 -3.07 -5.84
C ILE A 56 20.99 -1.76 -5.76
N THR A 57 20.27 -0.64 -5.62
CA THR A 57 20.89 0.69 -5.51
C THR A 57 21.48 0.91 -4.12
N SER A 58 20.79 0.48 -3.07
CA SER A 58 21.28 0.50 -1.70
C SER A 58 20.63 -0.60 -0.87
N TYR A 59 21.31 -1.08 0.15
CA TYR A 59 20.71 -1.98 1.13
C TYR A 59 21.31 -1.79 2.52
N VAL A 60 20.55 -2.22 3.52
CA VAL A 60 21.01 -2.35 4.91
C VAL A 60 20.50 -3.68 5.46
N SER A 61 21.31 -4.31 6.31
CA SER A 61 20.97 -5.56 7.00
C SER A 61 21.24 -5.41 8.49
N GLU A 62 20.21 -5.13 9.27
CA GLU A 62 20.29 -4.94 10.71
C GLU A 62 18.95 -5.29 11.38
N LYS A 63 18.95 -5.53 12.69
CA LYS A 63 17.71 -5.86 13.40
C LYS A 63 16.77 -4.66 13.44
N ASP A 64 15.50 -4.93 13.20
CA ASP A 64 14.39 -4.00 13.41
C ASP A 64 13.51 -4.45 14.59
N SER A 65 12.92 -3.48 15.27
CA SER A 65 11.88 -3.65 16.30
C SER A 65 10.50 -3.96 15.70
N GLY A 66 10.31 -3.72 14.40
CA GLY A 66 9.10 -4.05 13.66
C GLY A 66 9.15 -3.62 12.19
N ILE A 67 8.15 -4.06 11.40
CA ILE A 67 8.09 -3.81 9.95
C ILE A 67 8.06 -2.31 9.61
N TYR A 68 7.41 -1.48 10.42
CA TYR A 68 7.31 -0.05 10.14
C TYR A 68 8.59 0.71 10.47
N GLU A 69 9.42 0.25 11.41
CA GLU A 69 10.78 0.79 11.56
C GLU A 69 11.59 0.50 10.30
N ALA A 70 11.53 -0.73 9.79
CA ALA A 70 12.21 -1.13 8.56
C ALA A 70 11.71 -0.31 7.36
N MET A 71 10.39 -0.12 7.21
CA MET A 71 9.82 0.77 6.19
C MET A 71 10.32 2.20 6.33
N ASN A 72 10.37 2.74 7.55
CA ASN A 72 10.87 4.08 7.81
C ASN A 72 12.36 4.24 7.48
N LYS A 73 13.19 3.21 7.71
CA LYS A 73 14.59 3.18 7.24
C LYS A 73 14.65 3.27 5.73
N GLY A 74 13.84 2.45 5.03
CA GLY A 74 13.74 2.49 3.57
C GLY A 74 13.33 3.86 3.03
N ILE A 75 12.37 4.54 3.67
CA ILE A 75 11.97 5.91 3.30
C ILE A 75 13.16 6.87 3.45
N LYS A 76 13.88 6.82 4.58
CA LYS A 76 15.02 7.72 4.84
C LYS A 76 16.19 7.50 3.89
N MET A 77 16.35 6.28 3.37
CA MET A 77 17.36 5.93 2.36
C MET A 77 16.94 6.34 0.93
N SER A 78 15.68 6.69 0.72
CA SER A 78 15.11 6.96 -0.60
C SER A 78 15.32 8.39 -1.09
N CYS A 79 15.60 8.52 -2.39
CA CYS A 79 15.82 9.77 -3.11
C CYS A 79 14.79 10.00 -4.23
N GLY A 80 13.95 9.01 -4.54
CA GLY A 80 12.94 9.07 -5.58
C GLY A 80 11.81 10.06 -5.25
N GLU A 81 11.12 10.54 -6.28
CA GLU A 81 9.97 11.44 -6.10
C GLU A 81 8.77 10.71 -5.47
N TYR A 82 8.53 9.48 -5.91
CA TYR A 82 7.49 8.59 -5.39
C TYR A 82 8.10 7.33 -4.80
N LEU A 83 7.48 6.81 -3.74
CA LEU A 83 7.89 5.58 -3.07
C LEU A 83 6.86 4.49 -3.37
N LEU A 84 7.34 3.29 -3.70
CA LEU A 84 6.54 2.08 -3.85
C LEU A 84 7.11 1.02 -2.91
N PHE A 85 6.28 0.51 -2.01
CA PHE A 85 6.66 -0.60 -1.14
C PHE A 85 6.34 -1.92 -1.81
N LEU A 86 7.34 -2.77 -1.97
CA LEU A 86 7.19 -4.11 -2.53
C LEU A 86 7.87 -5.08 -1.57
N ASN A 87 7.15 -5.51 -0.54
CA ASN A 87 7.74 -6.33 0.52
C ASN A 87 8.16 -7.70 -0.03
N SER A 88 9.10 -8.35 0.64
CA SER A 88 9.63 -9.64 0.20
C SER A 88 8.51 -10.65 -0.06
N GLY A 89 8.35 -11.07 -1.31
CA GLY A 89 7.30 -11.95 -1.80
C GLY A 89 6.34 -11.28 -2.79
N ASP A 90 6.16 -9.96 -2.69
CA ASP A 90 5.42 -9.18 -3.68
C ASP A 90 6.27 -8.97 -4.93
N TYR A 91 5.65 -8.89 -6.11
CA TYR A 91 6.41 -8.69 -7.35
C TYR A 91 5.63 -7.90 -8.39
N LEU A 92 6.35 -7.12 -9.20
CA LEU A 92 5.75 -6.33 -10.29
C LEU A 92 5.11 -7.26 -11.34
N ALA A 93 3.97 -6.85 -11.89
CA ALA A 93 3.15 -7.67 -12.79
C ALA A 93 3.75 -7.92 -14.18
N GLY A 94 4.87 -7.27 -14.51
CA GLY A 94 5.60 -7.49 -15.75
C GLY A 94 6.68 -6.45 -15.98
N ALA A 95 7.53 -6.67 -16.98
CA ALA A 95 8.69 -5.84 -17.31
C ALA A 95 8.37 -4.38 -17.69
N HIS A 96 7.14 -4.10 -18.14
CA HIS A 96 6.70 -2.78 -18.61
C HIS A 96 5.85 -2.01 -17.57
N VAL A 97 5.73 -2.51 -16.33
CA VAL A 97 4.87 -1.88 -15.31
C VAL A 97 5.33 -0.44 -15.04
N LEU A 98 6.59 -0.24 -14.67
CA LEU A 98 7.10 1.09 -14.33
C LEU A 98 7.09 2.04 -15.54
N GLU A 99 7.48 1.56 -16.72
CA GLU A 99 7.42 2.33 -17.96
C GLU A 99 6.01 2.88 -18.23
N SER A 100 4.98 2.07 -17.95
CA SER A 100 3.58 2.45 -18.17
C SER A 100 2.97 3.30 -17.06
N VAL A 101 3.55 3.28 -15.86
CA VAL A 101 3.01 3.96 -14.66
C VAL A 101 3.69 5.30 -14.44
N ILE A 102 5.01 5.40 -14.62
CA ILE A 102 5.81 6.62 -14.39
C ILE A 102 5.21 7.86 -15.09
N PRO A 103 4.75 7.80 -16.35
CA PRO A 103 4.12 8.95 -17.02
C PRO A 103 2.81 9.41 -16.39
N LEU A 104 2.19 8.58 -15.53
CA LEU A 104 0.95 8.88 -14.82
C LEU A 104 1.21 9.44 -13.41
N LEU A 105 2.45 9.37 -12.93
CA LEU A 105 2.91 9.92 -11.66
C LEU A 105 3.16 11.42 -11.79
N ASP A 106 2.19 12.21 -11.35
CA ASP A 106 2.11 13.64 -11.63
C ASP A 106 2.24 14.49 -10.36
N THR A 107 1.20 15.23 -9.99
CA THR A 107 1.21 16.13 -8.84
C THR A 107 0.59 15.52 -7.59
N GLU A 108 -0.20 14.45 -7.71
CA GLU A 108 -0.92 13.91 -6.57
C GLU A 108 -0.02 13.26 -5.53
N ASP A 109 -0.39 13.41 -4.26
CA ASP A 109 0.37 12.89 -3.14
C ASP A 109 0.35 11.36 -3.08
N VAL A 110 -0.79 10.76 -3.44
CA VAL A 110 -0.97 9.30 -3.44
C VAL A 110 -1.62 8.85 -4.75
N ILE A 111 -1.02 7.86 -5.39
CA ILE A 111 -1.51 7.31 -6.66
C ILE A 111 -1.70 5.81 -6.53
N GLY A 112 -2.95 5.35 -6.62
CA GLY A 112 -3.32 3.93 -6.48
C GLY A 112 -3.55 3.24 -7.81
N GLY A 113 -2.88 2.10 -8.00
CA GLY A 113 -3.08 1.18 -9.14
C GLY A 113 -3.93 -0.03 -8.78
N LYS A 114 -3.78 -1.09 -9.58
CA LYS A 114 -4.48 -2.38 -9.41
C LYS A 114 -3.48 -3.44 -8.95
N ILE A 115 -3.95 -4.39 -8.16
CA ILE A 115 -3.19 -5.60 -7.82
C ILE A 115 -3.83 -6.82 -8.50
N ILE A 116 -3.03 -7.85 -8.75
CA ILE A 116 -3.52 -9.20 -8.99
C ILE A 116 -3.37 -9.99 -7.70
N LYS A 117 -4.48 -10.44 -7.13
CA LYS A 117 -4.50 -11.33 -5.96
C LYS A 117 -4.78 -12.75 -6.42
N LEU A 118 -3.95 -13.70 -5.98
CA LEU A 118 -4.20 -15.12 -6.20
C LEU A 118 -5.11 -15.66 -5.08
N VAL A 119 -6.25 -16.23 -5.42
CA VAL A 119 -7.17 -16.89 -4.48
C VAL A 119 -7.56 -18.24 -5.06
N ASP A 120 -7.31 -19.33 -4.33
CA ASP A 120 -7.60 -20.70 -4.75
C ASP A 120 -7.06 -21.04 -6.16
N GLY A 121 -5.85 -20.57 -6.46
CA GLY A 121 -5.18 -20.76 -7.75
C GLY A 121 -5.73 -19.92 -8.91
N LYS A 122 -6.65 -18.98 -8.64
CA LYS A 122 -7.21 -18.06 -9.64
C LYS A 122 -6.76 -16.63 -9.39
N GLU A 123 -6.48 -15.92 -10.48
CA GLU A 123 -6.14 -14.50 -10.44
C GLU A 123 -7.40 -13.64 -10.34
N HIS A 124 -7.37 -12.69 -9.40
CA HIS A 124 -8.39 -11.68 -9.22
C HIS A 124 -7.76 -10.30 -9.28
N ILE A 125 -8.21 -9.46 -10.21
CA ILE A 125 -7.78 -8.07 -10.27
C ILE A 125 -8.58 -7.26 -9.25
N ILE A 126 -7.88 -6.56 -8.37
CA ILE A 126 -8.47 -5.67 -7.37
C ILE A 126 -8.01 -4.25 -7.70
N ASP A 127 -8.99 -3.37 -7.94
CA ASP A 127 -8.75 -1.97 -8.24
C ASP A 127 -8.65 -1.15 -6.95
N SER A 128 -7.70 -0.21 -6.92
CA SER A 128 -7.82 0.93 -5.99
C SER A 128 -9.10 1.71 -6.28
N PRO A 129 -9.70 2.39 -5.27
CA PRO A 129 -10.98 3.07 -5.47
C PRO A 129 -10.84 4.25 -6.44
N PRO A 130 -11.87 4.59 -7.22
CA PRO A 130 -11.82 5.75 -8.11
C PRO A 130 -11.71 7.08 -7.34
N ALA A 131 -12.16 7.11 -6.10
CA ALA A 131 -12.02 8.24 -5.19
C ALA A 131 -11.94 7.74 -3.74
N ILE A 132 -11.15 8.45 -2.93
CA ILE A 132 -11.05 8.19 -1.51
C ILE A 132 -12.23 8.83 -0.80
N THR A 133 -12.94 8.03 -0.01
CA THR A 133 -14.06 8.48 0.81
C THR A 133 -13.90 7.93 2.22
N ILE A 134 -14.45 8.66 3.20
CA ILE A 134 -14.43 8.25 4.61
C ILE A 134 -15.08 6.87 4.77
N ASP A 135 -16.21 6.61 4.10
CA ASP A 135 -16.90 5.32 4.18
C ASP A 135 -16.08 4.17 3.60
N TRP A 136 -15.30 4.42 2.54
CA TRP A 136 -14.43 3.40 1.98
C TRP A 136 -13.29 3.01 2.93
N PHE A 137 -12.67 4.00 3.60
CA PHE A 137 -11.60 3.74 4.54
C PHE A 137 -12.05 3.00 5.80
N LEU A 138 -13.34 3.06 6.20
CA LEU A 138 -13.79 2.30 7.37
C LEU A 138 -13.51 0.80 7.24
N ASP A 139 -13.77 0.24 6.05
CA ASP A 139 -13.71 -1.20 5.83
C ASP A 139 -12.40 -1.62 5.14
N VAL A 140 -11.86 -0.78 4.27
CA VAL A 140 -10.79 -1.14 3.32
C VAL A 140 -9.59 -0.19 3.45
N SER A 141 -8.41 -0.64 3.02
CA SER A 141 -7.20 0.18 2.90
C SER A 141 -6.71 0.20 1.46
N LEU A 142 -5.84 1.15 1.13
CA LEU A 142 -5.04 1.08 -0.08
C LEU A 142 -4.03 -0.07 0.04
N HIS A 143 -3.79 -0.75 -1.06
CA HIS A 143 -2.76 -1.80 -1.15
C HIS A 143 -1.41 -1.11 -1.38
N HIS A 144 -0.54 -1.06 -0.37
CA HIS A 144 0.76 -0.38 -0.46
C HIS A 144 1.60 -0.89 -1.64
N GLN A 145 1.49 -2.18 -1.97
CA GLN A 145 2.18 -2.83 -3.09
C GLN A 145 1.75 -2.37 -4.49
N ALA A 146 0.68 -1.59 -4.59
CA ALA A 146 0.27 -0.90 -5.82
C ALA A 146 -0.04 0.58 -5.60
N THR A 147 0.45 1.16 -4.51
CA THR A 147 0.22 2.56 -4.17
C THR A 147 1.54 3.31 -4.15
N PHE A 148 1.65 4.31 -5.02
CA PHE A 148 2.79 5.20 -5.08
C PHE A 148 2.52 6.40 -4.18
N VAL A 149 3.42 6.67 -3.23
CA VAL A 149 3.29 7.77 -2.28
C VAL A 149 4.40 8.76 -2.53
N ARG A 150 4.06 10.03 -2.76
CA ARG A 150 5.03 11.10 -2.96
C ARG A 150 5.92 11.21 -1.72
N ARG A 151 7.23 11.20 -1.89
CA ARG A 151 8.21 11.20 -0.77
C ARG A 151 8.00 12.40 0.16
N SER A 152 7.66 13.56 -0.40
CA SER A 152 7.38 14.78 0.36
C SER A 152 6.19 14.67 1.31
N LEU A 153 5.25 13.73 1.08
CA LEU A 153 4.13 13.50 2.00
C LEU A 153 4.60 12.92 3.34
N PHE A 154 5.60 12.03 3.31
CA PHE A 154 6.25 11.52 4.52
C PHE A 154 7.06 12.61 5.23
N GLU A 155 7.76 13.47 4.48
CA GLU A 155 8.52 14.58 5.03
C GLU A 155 7.61 15.62 5.71
N ALA A 156 6.46 15.92 5.10
CA ALA A 156 5.53 16.94 5.58
C ALA A 156 4.70 16.48 6.78
N HIS A 157 4.26 15.22 6.80
CA HIS A 157 3.30 14.73 7.80
C HIS A 157 3.86 13.64 8.73
N GLY A 158 5.12 13.26 8.57
CA GLY A 158 5.76 12.22 9.37
C GLY A 158 5.61 10.82 8.78
N TYR A 159 6.53 9.95 9.19
CA TYR A 159 6.69 8.57 8.72
C TYR A 159 5.60 7.61 9.26
N TYR A 160 5.71 6.32 8.97
CA TYR A 160 4.80 5.32 9.55
C TYR A 160 4.94 5.26 11.07
N ASN A 161 3.81 5.08 11.76
CA ASN A 161 3.81 4.93 13.21
C ASN A 161 4.30 3.53 13.62
N GLU A 162 5.52 3.46 14.15
CA GLU A 162 6.22 2.21 14.53
C GLU A 162 5.53 1.43 15.66
N THR A 163 4.55 2.02 16.36
CA THR A 163 3.76 1.30 17.37
C THR A 163 2.67 0.42 16.78
N TYR A 164 2.46 0.45 15.46
CA TYR A 164 1.58 -0.47 14.76
C TYR A 164 2.31 -1.75 14.38
N ARG A 165 1.59 -2.85 14.28
CA ARG A 165 2.11 -4.16 13.86
C ARG A 165 1.67 -4.52 12.45
N LEU A 166 0.47 -4.11 12.04
CA LEU A 166 -0.13 -4.48 10.76
C LEU A 166 -0.81 -3.32 10.02
N GLY A 167 -1.31 -2.32 10.74
CA GLY A 167 -2.14 -1.24 10.20
C GLY A 167 -1.46 0.13 10.16
N GLY A 168 -0.13 0.19 10.17
CA GLY A 168 0.63 1.44 10.07
C GLY A 168 0.52 2.12 8.71
N ASP A 169 0.38 1.36 7.62
CA ASP A 169 0.08 1.90 6.29
C ASP A 169 -1.34 2.46 6.22
N TYR A 170 -2.30 1.72 6.78
CA TYR A 170 -3.67 2.20 6.97
C TYR A 170 -3.73 3.50 7.80
N GLU A 171 -3.03 3.54 8.94
CA GLU A 171 -2.94 4.74 9.77
C GLU A 171 -2.38 5.92 8.98
N PHE A 172 -1.30 5.70 8.24
CA PHE A 172 -0.67 6.72 7.42
C PHE A 172 -1.64 7.26 6.37
N PHE A 173 -2.38 6.42 5.67
CA PHE A 173 -3.34 6.87 4.67
C PHE A 173 -4.54 7.60 5.29
N VAL A 174 -5.06 7.12 6.41
CA VAL A 174 -6.14 7.81 7.13
C VAL A 174 -5.68 9.20 7.58
N ARG A 175 -4.48 9.29 8.15
CA ARG A 175 -3.88 10.56 8.56
C ARG A 175 -3.69 11.49 7.36
N THR A 176 -2.95 11.06 6.35
CA THR A 176 -2.54 11.94 5.24
C THR A 176 -3.66 12.27 4.27
N LEU A 177 -4.51 11.31 3.89
CA LEU A 177 -5.57 11.53 2.90
C LEU A 177 -6.85 12.11 3.51
N LEU A 178 -7.25 11.67 4.71
CA LEU A 178 -8.51 12.13 5.30
C LEU A 178 -8.33 13.33 6.22
N LYS A 179 -7.36 13.28 7.14
CA LYS A 179 -7.16 14.36 8.12
C LYS A 179 -6.42 15.55 7.51
N GLU A 180 -5.30 15.29 6.84
CA GLU A 180 -4.46 16.32 6.22
C GLU A 180 -4.90 16.69 4.79
N ARG A 181 -5.89 15.98 4.24
CA ARG A 181 -6.51 16.25 2.91
C ARG A 181 -5.52 16.16 1.75
N GLY A 182 -4.55 15.25 1.83
CA GLY A 182 -3.67 14.89 0.72
C GLY A 182 -4.45 14.49 -0.52
N THR A 183 -3.87 14.79 -1.68
CA THR A 183 -4.49 14.52 -2.99
C THR A 183 -4.32 13.06 -3.39
N TYR A 184 -5.33 12.52 -4.07
CA TYR A 184 -5.36 11.13 -4.50
C TYR A 184 -5.76 11.01 -5.96
N LYS A 185 -5.11 10.09 -6.68
CA LYS A 185 -5.47 9.69 -8.04
C LYS A 185 -5.48 8.18 -8.19
N ASN A 186 -6.49 7.68 -8.90
CA ASN A 186 -6.55 6.30 -9.34
C ASN A 186 -5.98 6.16 -10.76
N ILE A 187 -5.22 5.10 -11.03
CA ILE A 187 -4.73 4.79 -12.38
C ILE A 187 -5.18 3.39 -12.83
N PRO A 188 -5.54 3.20 -14.12
CA PRO A 188 -6.02 1.92 -14.63
C PRO A 188 -4.87 0.97 -14.97
N LYS A 189 -3.87 0.84 -14.10
CA LYS A 189 -2.65 0.03 -14.33
C LYS A 189 -2.53 -1.06 -13.29
N VAL A 190 -2.28 -2.29 -13.74
CA VAL A 190 -1.87 -3.39 -12.87
C VAL A 190 -0.41 -3.19 -12.50
N VAL A 191 -0.13 -3.10 -11.20
CA VAL A 191 1.21 -2.80 -10.68
C VAL A 191 1.90 -4.07 -10.21
N CYS A 192 1.27 -4.84 -9.34
CA CYS A 192 1.90 -5.99 -8.71
C CYS A 192 0.99 -7.22 -8.64
N TYR A 193 1.62 -8.36 -8.49
CA TYR A 193 1.02 -9.55 -7.93
C TYR A 193 1.17 -9.53 -6.41
N PHE A 194 0.08 -9.86 -5.72
CA PHE A 194 0.01 -10.02 -4.28
C PHE A 194 -0.32 -11.48 -3.95
N PRO A 195 0.69 -12.29 -3.56
CA PRO A 195 0.48 -13.68 -3.17
C PRO A 195 -0.44 -13.82 -1.94
N ALA A 196 -1.25 -14.87 -1.88
CA ALA A 196 -2.18 -15.10 -0.77
C ALA A 196 -1.51 -15.51 0.55
N ASP A 197 -0.25 -15.92 0.53
CA ASP A 197 0.53 -16.36 1.70
C ASP A 197 1.02 -15.20 2.59
N GLY A 198 0.76 -13.95 2.18
CA GLY A 198 1.10 -12.77 2.96
C GLY A 198 0.62 -12.85 4.41
N ILE A 199 1.51 -12.47 5.35
CA ILE A 199 1.29 -12.58 6.80
C ILE A 199 -0.05 -11.96 7.20
N SER A 200 -0.43 -10.82 6.61
CA SER A 200 -1.66 -10.08 6.93
C SER A 200 -2.97 -10.81 6.59
N ASN A 201 -2.94 -11.84 5.73
CA ASN A 201 -4.13 -12.65 5.40
C ASN A 201 -4.39 -13.80 6.40
N GLN A 202 -3.49 -14.05 7.37
CA GLN A 202 -3.70 -15.15 8.30
C GLN A 202 -4.75 -14.78 9.36
N GLN A 203 -5.68 -15.70 9.65
CA GLN A 203 -6.84 -15.47 10.53
C GLN A 203 -6.46 -14.92 11.92
N LYS A 204 -5.28 -15.30 12.44
CA LYS A 204 -4.75 -14.83 13.73
C LYS A 204 -4.55 -13.30 13.80
N TRP A 205 -4.39 -12.65 12.66
CA TRP A 205 -4.11 -11.22 12.56
C TRP A 205 -5.35 -10.35 12.37
N LEU A 206 -6.51 -10.95 12.06
CA LEU A 206 -7.75 -10.21 11.83
C LEU A 206 -8.15 -9.36 13.04
N LYS A 207 -8.00 -9.92 14.25
CA LYS A 207 -8.30 -9.19 15.50
C LYS A 207 -7.39 -7.98 15.69
N ILE A 208 -6.08 -8.16 15.56
CA ILE A 208 -5.09 -7.08 15.72
C ILE A 208 -5.32 -6.00 14.66
N ASN A 209 -5.56 -6.39 13.41
CA ASN A 209 -5.87 -5.45 12.34
C ASN A 209 -7.13 -4.62 12.64
N SER A 210 -8.18 -5.26 13.15
CA SER A 210 -9.41 -4.56 13.56
C SER A 210 -9.15 -3.56 14.70
N GLU A 211 -8.39 -3.97 15.72
CA GLU A 211 -8.04 -3.12 16.87
C GLU A 211 -7.14 -1.93 16.45
N GLU A 212 -6.23 -2.13 15.51
CA GLU A 212 -5.35 -1.08 15.00
C GLU A 212 -6.09 -0.08 14.10
N LYS A 213 -7.01 -0.56 13.25
CA LYS A 213 -7.95 0.32 12.54
C LYS A 213 -8.77 1.14 13.53
N GLU A 214 -9.26 0.49 14.59
CA GLU A 214 -10.01 1.15 15.66
C GLU A 214 -9.22 2.31 16.28
N ARG A 215 -8.00 2.00 16.69
CA ARG A 215 -7.06 2.93 17.29
C ARG A 215 -6.76 4.10 16.37
N THR A 216 -6.59 3.84 15.07
CA THR A 216 -6.34 4.87 14.04
C THR A 216 -7.44 5.92 14.03
N TRP A 217 -8.71 5.49 13.92
CA TRP A 217 -9.85 6.42 13.89
C TRP A 217 -9.98 7.21 15.18
N ASN A 218 -9.84 6.52 16.33
CA ASN A 218 -9.91 7.17 17.63
C ASN A 218 -8.79 8.21 17.80
N MET A 219 -7.58 7.91 17.32
CA MET A 219 -6.42 8.81 17.39
C MET A 219 -6.61 10.08 16.56
N HIS A 220 -7.18 9.96 15.36
CA HIS A 220 -7.23 11.08 14.40
C HIS A 220 -8.51 11.89 14.41
N PHE A 221 -9.65 11.26 14.72
CA PHE A 221 -10.97 11.90 14.67
C PHE A 221 -11.74 11.83 15.99
N GLY A 222 -11.25 11.05 16.96
CA GLY A 222 -11.95 10.80 18.21
C GLY A 222 -13.08 9.78 18.08
N LYS A 223 -13.46 9.21 19.23
CA LYS A 223 -14.44 8.11 19.31
C LYS A 223 -15.82 8.49 18.74
N THR A 224 -16.32 9.68 19.08
CA THR A 224 -17.67 10.12 18.67
C THR A 224 -17.82 10.27 17.16
N VAL A 225 -16.78 10.78 16.48
CA VAL A 225 -16.80 10.92 15.02
C VAL A 225 -16.85 9.54 14.38
N ARG A 226 -16.03 8.61 14.85
CA ARG A 226 -16.03 7.24 14.36
C ARG A 226 -17.39 6.54 14.57
N GLU A 227 -17.96 6.57 15.77
CA GLU A 227 -19.28 5.99 16.06
C GLU A 227 -20.37 6.58 15.15
N THR A 228 -20.27 7.88 14.85
CA THR A 228 -21.19 8.57 13.92
C THR A 228 -21.01 8.07 12.49
N ILE A 229 -19.77 7.90 12.01
CA ILE A 229 -19.49 7.40 10.66
C ILE A 229 -19.92 5.93 10.56
N GLU A 230 -19.70 5.11 11.57
CA GLU A 230 -20.15 3.71 11.62
C GLU A 230 -21.67 3.61 11.60
N ALA A 231 -22.37 4.41 12.42
CA ALA A 231 -23.83 4.49 12.40
C ALA A 231 -24.35 4.93 11.02
N TYR A 232 -23.70 5.92 10.39
CA TYR A 232 -24.02 6.35 9.03
C TYR A 232 -23.75 5.25 7.99
N GLY A 233 -22.65 4.51 8.12
CA GLY A 233 -22.30 3.39 7.26
C GLY A 233 -23.32 2.25 7.34
N ALA A 234 -23.74 1.89 8.56
CA ALA A 234 -24.79 0.91 8.82
C ALA A 234 -26.13 1.35 8.21
N LEU A 235 -26.51 2.61 8.41
CA LEU A 235 -27.71 3.21 7.81
C LEU A 235 -27.63 3.19 6.28
N ARG A 236 -26.50 3.59 5.68
CA ARG A 236 -26.29 3.57 4.23
C ARG A 236 -26.40 2.15 3.66
N SER A 237 -25.96 1.14 4.40
CA SER A 237 -26.04 -0.27 4.02
C SER A 237 -27.41 -0.91 4.26
N SER A 238 -28.32 -0.20 4.94
CA SER A 238 -29.68 -0.64 5.21
C SER A 238 -30.50 -0.84 3.94
N ARG A 239 -31.54 -1.67 4.06
CA ARG A 239 -32.43 -2.00 2.93
C ARG A 239 -33.19 -0.77 2.45
N GLU A 240 -33.57 0.10 3.37
CA GLU A 240 -34.32 1.33 3.16
C GLU A 240 -33.50 2.34 2.36
N MET A 241 -32.24 2.59 2.75
CA MET A 241 -31.31 3.48 2.03
C MET A 241 -30.94 2.95 0.64
N LYS A 242 -30.75 1.63 0.50
CA LYS A 242 -30.53 0.98 -0.81
C LYS A 242 -31.74 1.14 -1.73
N TRP A 243 -32.95 1.01 -1.18
CA TRP A 243 -34.19 1.19 -1.92
C TRP A 243 -34.43 2.64 -2.32
N GLY A 244 -34.24 3.59 -1.39
CA GLY A 244 -34.36 5.03 -1.66
C GLY A 244 -33.40 5.51 -2.75
N ARG A 245 -32.14 5.05 -2.76
CA ARG A 245 -31.19 5.36 -3.84
C ARG A 245 -31.60 4.79 -5.20
N ARG A 246 -32.18 3.59 -5.24
CA ARG A 246 -32.73 3.01 -6.48
C ARG A 246 -33.88 3.86 -7.03
N ILE A 247 -34.76 4.36 -6.16
CA ILE A 247 -35.86 5.26 -6.55
C ILE A 247 -35.31 6.58 -7.07
N MET A 248 -34.41 7.24 -6.32
CA MET A 248 -33.79 8.50 -6.72
C MET A 248 -33.09 8.40 -8.08
N LYS A 249 -32.37 7.29 -8.33
CA LYS A 249 -31.73 7.03 -9.62
C LYS A 249 -32.76 6.87 -10.74
N ARG A 250 -33.87 6.16 -10.51
CA ARG A 250 -34.97 6.06 -11.50
C ARG A 250 -35.64 7.42 -11.76
N LEU A 251 -35.88 8.21 -10.72
CA LEU A 251 -36.47 9.55 -10.85
C LEU A 251 -35.54 10.54 -11.56
N SER A 252 -34.21 10.43 -11.37
CA SER A 252 -33.25 11.26 -12.10
C SER A 252 -33.15 10.89 -13.58
N PHE A 253 -33.41 9.63 -13.95
CA PHE A 253 -33.52 9.19 -15.35
C PHE A 253 -34.83 9.63 -16.02
N LEU A 254 -35.90 9.83 -15.25
CA LEU A 254 -37.20 10.33 -15.74
C LEU A 254 -37.25 11.86 -15.91
N LYS A 255 -36.20 12.58 -15.49
CA LYS A 255 -36.04 14.04 -15.66
C LYS A 255 -35.17 14.42 -16.87
N LYS A 256 -34.80 13.47 -17.72
CA LYS A 256 -34.24 13.70 -19.06
C LYS A 256 -35.28 13.35 -20.11
#